data_AF-A0A523R0U5-F1
#
_entry.id   AF-A0A523R0U5-F1
#
_cell.length_a   1.000
_cell.length_b   1.000
_cell.length_c   1.000
_cell.angle_alpha   90.00
_cell.angle_beta   90.00
_cell.angle_gamma   90.00
#
_symmetry.space_group_name_H-M   'P 1'
#
loop_
_entity.id
_entity.type
_entity.pdbx_description
1 polymer ?
#
loop_
_entity_poly.entity_id
_entity_poly.type
_entity_poly.pdbx_seq_one_letter_code
_entity_poly.pdbx_strand_id
1 'polypeptide(L)' 'MADPIEAFWEEILSRQLERIQKAFAPLSPEEKFAILNHLKGMVSEPGWQPEQVVSASQALDALKEEG' A
#
# COMPACT_ATOMS: atom_id res chain seq x y z
N MET A 1 -20.62 0.72 -8.11
CA MET A 1 -20.08 0.05 -6.92
C MET A 1 -18.61 -0.18 -7.23
N ALA A 2 -17.69 0.37 -6.43
CA ALA A 2 -16.27 0.07 -6.60
C ALA A 2 -16.03 -1.40 -6.25
N ASP A 3 -15.11 -2.04 -6.98
CA ASP A 3 -14.68 -3.39 -6.64
C ASP A 3 -13.99 -3.37 -5.25
N PRO A 4 -14.23 -4.34 -4.35
CA PRO A 4 -13.61 -4.36 -3.03
C PRO A 4 -12.09 -4.30 -3.05
N ILE A 5 -11.45 -4.85 -4.09
CA ILE A 5 -9.98 -4.80 -4.25
C ILE A 5 -9.54 -3.40 -4.69
N GLU A 6 -10.28 -2.75 -5.58
CA GLU A 6 -9.99 -1.37 -5.99
C GLU A 6 -10.06 -0.42 -4.81
N ALA A 7 -11.14 -0.52 -4.01
CA ALA A 7 -11.31 0.28 -2.80
C ALA A 7 -10.17 0.04 -1.78
N PHE A 8 -9.72 -1.21 -1.63
CA PHE A 8 -8.57 -1.51 -0.79
C PHE A 8 -7.29 -0.78 -1.26
N TRP A 9 -7.00 -0.81 -2.56
CA TRP A 9 -5.84 -0.10 -3.10
C TRP A 9 -5.96 1.41 -3.01
N GLU A 10 -7.17 1.97 -3.12
CA GLU A 10 -7.41 3.39 -2.85
C GLU A 10 -7.05 3.77 -1.41
N GLU A 11 -7.37 2.93 -0.42
CA GLU A 11 -6.98 3.16 0.98
C GLU A 11 -5.46 3.06 1.17
N ILE A 12 -4.82 2.01 0.64
CA ILE A 12 -3.37 1.78 0.77
C ILE A 12 -2.54 2.84 0.04
N LEU A 13 -3.01 3.32 -1.11
CA LEU A 13 -2.31 4.34 -1.91
C LEU A 13 -2.80 5.77 -1.62
N SER A 14 -3.65 5.95 -0.61
CA SER A 14 -4.26 7.23 -0.23
C SER A 14 -3.28 8.29 0.27
N ARG A 15 -2.04 7.89 0.60
CA ARG A 15 -1.03 8.73 1.28
C ARG A 15 -1.44 9.23 2.66
N GLN A 16 -2.48 8.64 3.24
CA GLN A 16 -2.98 9.01 4.57
C GLN A 16 -2.62 7.91 5.56
N LEU A 17 -1.71 8.21 6.48
CA LEU A 17 -1.19 7.26 7.48
C LEU A 17 -2.29 6.43 8.14
N GLU A 18 -3.33 7.09 8.67
CA GLU A 18 -4.43 6.43 9.37
C GLU A 18 -5.23 5.47 8.47
N ARG A 19 -5.45 5.83 7.19
CA ARG A 19 -6.18 4.99 6.23
C ARG A 19 -5.36 3.77 5.83
N ILE A 20 -4.07 3.98 5.59
CA ILE A 20 -3.11 2.93 5.23
C ILE A 20 -3.04 1.89 6.34
N GLN A 21 -2.77 2.33 7.58
CA GLN A 21 -2.66 1.44 8.74
C GLN A 21 -3.99 0.71 9.00
N LYS A 22 -5.13 1.41 8.93
CA LYS A 22 -6.44 0.79 9.16
C LYS A 22 -6.79 -0.27 8.12
N ALA A 23 -6.43 -0.05 6.85
CA ALA A 23 -6.65 -1.03 5.79
C ALA A 23 -5.68 -2.22 5.89
N PHE A 24 -4.45 -1.99 6.36
CA PHE A 24 -3.41 -3.01 6.46
C PHE A 24 -3.50 -3.86 7.74
N ALA A 25 -3.91 -3.27 8.87
CA ALA A 25 -3.99 -3.90 10.18
C ALA A 25 -4.74 -5.24 10.21
N PRO A 26 -5.95 -5.39 9.62
CA PRO A 26 -6.72 -6.63 9.69
C PRO A 26 -6.19 -7.76 8.79
N LEU A 27 -5.21 -7.49 7.92
CA LEU A 27 -4.66 -8.48 7.00
C LEU A 27 -3.86 -9.57 7.75
N SER A 28 -3.91 -10.79 7.23
CA SER A 28 -3.10 -11.91 7.69
C SER A 28 -1.62 -11.66 7.42
N PRO A 29 -0.69 -12.34 8.12
CA PRO A 29 0.75 -12.19 7.87
C PRO A 29 1.15 -12.45 6.40
N GLU A 30 0.53 -13.43 5.75
CA GLU A 30 0.77 -13.74 4.33
C GLU A 30 0.29 -12.61 3.41
N GLU A 31 -0.89 -12.06 3.68
CA GLU A 31 -1.44 -10.91 2.94
C GLU A 31 -0.57 -9.67 3.13
N LYS A 32 -0.19 -9.36 4.38
CA LYS A 32 0.73 -8.26 4.71
C LYS A 32 2.04 -8.39 3.94
N PHE A 33 2.61 -9.58 3.89
CA PHE A 33 3.83 -9.84 3.13
C PHE A 33 3.64 -9.60 1.63
N ALA A 34 2.54 -10.10 1.06
CA ALA A 34 2.23 -9.90 -0.36
C ALA A 34 2.07 -8.41 -0.73
N ILE A 35 1.36 -7.65 0.10
CA ILE A 35 1.16 -6.21 -0.09
C ILE A 35 2.48 -5.44 0.03
N LEU A 36 3.30 -5.73 1.05
CA LEU A 36 4.61 -5.10 1.20
C LEU A 36 5.53 -5.41 0.01
N ASN A 37 5.50 -6.64 -0.51
CA ASN A 37 6.27 -7.00 -1.70
C ASN A 37 5.77 -6.25 -2.94
N HIS A 38 4.45 -6.13 -3.12
CA HIS A 38 3.86 -5.38 -4.22
C HIS A 38 4.25 -3.90 -4.18
N LEU A 39 4.12 -3.24 -3.02
CA LEU A 39 4.51 -1.84 -2.84
C LEU A 39 6.01 -1.62 -3.11
N LYS A 40 6.88 -2.56 -2.72
CA LYS A 40 8.31 -2.50 -3.05
C LYS A 40 8.57 -2.62 -4.55
N GLY A 41 7.82 -3.48 -5.25
CA GLY A 41 7.83 -3.58 -6.71
C GLY A 41 7.42 -2.26 -7.36
N MET A 42 6.34 -1.64 -6.89
CA MET A 42 5.89 -0.33 -7.38
C MET A 42 6.96 0.76 -7.32
N VAL A 43 7.81 0.75 -6.28
CA VAL A 43 8.87 1.76 -6.11
C VAL A 43 10.16 1.43 -6.88
N SER A 44 10.44 0.14 -7.08
CA SER A 44 11.75 -0.32 -7.59
C SER A 44 11.73 -0.71 -9.07
N GLU A 45 10.58 -1.15 -9.58
CA GLU A 45 10.44 -1.63 -10.94
C GLU A 45 10.13 -0.47 -11.91
N PRO A 46 10.68 -0.51 -13.13
CA PRO A 46 10.30 0.46 -14.16
C PRO A 46 8.87 0.19 -14.66
N GLY A 47 8.19 1.23 -15.14
CA GLY A 47 6.86 1.13 -15.74
C GLY A 47 5.72 1.66 -14.88
N TRP A 48 5.99 1.98 -13.62
CA TRP A 48 5.05 2.67 -12.74
C TRP A 48 5.04 4.17 -13.00
N GLN A 49 3.86 4.79 -12.88
CA GLN A 49 3.76 6.24 -12.99
C GLN A 49 4.41 6.91 -11.76
N PRO A 50 5.02 8.11 -11.92
CA PRO A 50 5.66 8.81 -10.80
C PRO A 50 4.73 9.00 -9.60
N GLU A 51 3.44 9.24 -9.85
CA GLU A 51 2.45 9.41 -8.78
C GLU A 51 2.20 8.12 -7.98
N GLN A 52 2.22 6.97 -8.66
CA GLN A 52 2.07 5.65 -8.04
C GLN A 52 3.30 5.28 -7.21
N VAL A 53 4.50 5.59 -7.71
CA VAL A 53 5.77 5.42 -6.98
C VAL A 53 5.74 6.23 -5.67
N VAL A 54 5.30 7.49 -5.73
CA VAL A 54 5.19 8.35 -4.54
C VAL A 54 4.17 7.79 -3.55
N SER A 55 3.00 7.35 -4.02
CA SER A 55 1.99 6.75 -3.14
C SER A 55 2.50 5.46 -2.49
N ALA A 56 3.14 4.58 -3.25
CA ALA A 56 3.68 3.32 -2.75
C ALA A 56 4.83 3.55 -1.75
N SER A 57 5.70 4.53 -2.01
CA SER A 57 6.76 4.91 -1.07
C SER A 57 6.21 5.42 0.25
N GLN A 58 5.15 6.24 0.24
CA GLN A 58 4.50 6.72 1.47
C GLN A 58 3.78 5.59 2.21
N ALA A 59 3.15 4.66 1.48
CA ALA A 59 2.57 3.47 2.07
C ALA A 59 3.62 2.61 2.78
N LEU A 60 4.77 2.38 2.14
CA LEU A 60 5.88 1.64 2.76
C LEU A 60 6.43 2.34 4.01
N ASP A 61 6.44 3.67 4.03
CA ASP A 61 6.89 4.44 5.19
C ASP A 61 5.91 4.32 6.36
N ALA A 62 4.62 4.55 6.09
CA ALA A 62 3.51 4.41 7.03
C ALA A 62 3.45 3.02 7.70
N LEU A 63 3.81 1.98 6.97
CA LEU A 63 3.79 0.59 7.44
C LEU A 63 5.09 0.16 8.15
N LYS A 64 6.19 0.92 8.02
CA LYS A 64 7.41 0.67 8.82
C LYS A 64 7.27 1.18 10.24
N GLU A 65 6.48 2.22 10.45
CA GLU A 65 6.19 2.79 11.78
C GLU A 65 5.21 1.94 12.61
N GLU A 66 4.57 0.93 12.00
CA GLU A 66 3.74 -0.07 12.69
C GLU A 66 4.55 -1.22 13.33
N GLY A 67 5.89 -1.17 13.29
CA GLY A 67 6.81 -2.19 13.81
C GLY A 67 7.22 -2.01 15.26
#